data_AF-A0A845XSC6-F1
#
_entry.id   AF-A0A845XSC6-F1
#
_cell.length_a   1.000
_cell.length_b   1.000
_cell.length_c   1.000
_cell.angle_alpha   90.00
_cell.angle_beta   90.00
_cell.angle_gamma   90.00
#
_symmetry.space_group_name_H-M   'P 1'
#
loop_
_entity.id
_entity.type
_entity.pdbx_description
1 polymer ?
#
loop_
_entity_poly.entity_id
_entity_poly.type
_entity_poly.pdbx_seq_one_letter_code
_entity_poly.pdbx_strand_id
1 'polypeptide(L)'
;MADNTSDGQVDFLLEVLQAIADSNGDQQVVEKLLEANIDKLNQTLADKLRDWATTKLAEAKPDEAISLSADIVEFSKIVAKLPLGDKASNIEIAITGYEVALTVYTHEAFPVEWAKTQFNLGLAYSQRRKGQKAENLEVAIACFQFVLEVRTREGFPVEWAKTQFNLGIAYRNRIKGEKAQNIEQAIACCQQALRVFTFEAFPDDWAWTQYNLGIAYNNRIKGEKAQNIEEAIACYQQTLRVYTFEAFPYEWASTQTNLGAAYSNRIKGEKTQNIEKAIACYQQALRVRTFEAFSYQWALTQTNLGAAYSDRIKGEKAENIEVAIACYQQALRVYTFEAFPYEWATTQNNLGIAYSDRIKG
;
A
#
# COMPACT_ATOMS: atom_id res chain seq x y z
N MET A 1 29.89 11.86 32.24
CA MET A 1 30.23 11.34 30.90
C MET A 1 29.28 12.04 29.94
N ALA A 2 29.77 13.11 29.33
CA ALA A 2 28.98 13.96 28.46
C ALA A 2 28.81 13.32 27.08
N ASP A 3 27.69 13.66 26.49
CA ASP A 3 27.07 13.27 25.23
C ASP A 3 27.96 13.40 23.98
N ASN A 4 28.88 12.45 23.77
CA ASN A 4 29.69 12.34 22.53
C ASN A 4 28.88 11.82 21.32
N THR A 5 27.60 11.52 21.49
CA THR A 5 26.67 11.06 20.45
C THR A 5 25.89 12.20 19.80
N SER A 6 25.75 13.35 20.47
CA SER A 6 25.00 14.51 19.99
C SER A 6 25.60 15.16 18.75
N ASP A 7 26.93 15.31 18.69
CA ASP A 7 27.61 16.04 17.61
C ASP A 7 27.73 15.17 16.35
N GLY A 8 27.99 13.87 16.50
CA GLY A 8 28.17 12.96 15.35
C GLY A 8 26.91 12.73 14.49
N GLN A 9 25.71 12.95 15.04
CA GLN A 9 24.45 12.89 14.27
C GLN A 9 24.25 14.14 13.42
N VAL A 10 24.60 15.31 13.95
CA VAL A 10 24.53 16.58 13.21
C VAL A 10 25.61 16.62 12.14
N ASP A 11 26.84 16.20 12.46
CA ASP A 11 27.93 16.12 11.49
C ASP A 11 27.57 15.20 10.33
N PHE A 12 26.97 14.04 10.62
CA PHE A 12 26.46 13.13 9.60
C PHE A 12 25.36 13.75 8.74
N LEU A 13 24.39 14.43 9.37
CA LEU A 13 23.34 15.13 8.63
C LEU A 13 23.93 16.16 7.66
N LEU A 14 24.90 16.96 8.13
CA LEU A 14 25.57 17.97 7.31
C LEU A 14 26.37 17.35 6.18
N GLU A 15 27.07 16.24 6.43
CA GLU A 15 27.80 15.49 5.40
C GLU A 15 26.86 15.01 4.29
N VAL A 16 25.69 14.49 4.65
CA VAL A 16 24.68 14.04 3.69
C VAL A 16 24.10 15.20 2.89
N LEU A 17 23.72 16.30 3.54
CA LEU A 17 23.17 17.48 2.85
C LEU A 17 24.21 18.10 1.92
N GLN A 18 25.48 18.14 2.32
CA GLN A 18 26.57 18.58 1.45
C GLN A 18 26.74 17.65 0.25
N ALA A 19 26.69 16.33 0.46
CA ALA A 19 26.77 15.35 -0.63
C ALA A 19 25.61 15.50 -1.62
N ILE A 20 24.40 15.84 -1.15
CA ILE A 20 23.25 16.15 -2.00
C ILE A 20 23.54 17.41 -2.81
N ALA A 21 23.98 18.50 -2.18
CA ALA A 21 24.30 19.75 -2.87
C ALA A 21 25.40 19.57 -3.92
N ASP A 22 26.49 18.87 -3.59
CA ASP A 22 27.64 18.66 -4.47
C ASP A 22 27.32 17.75 -5.66
N SER A 23 26.43 16.78 -5.46
CA SER A 23 26.03 15.82 -6.50
C SER A 23 24.78 16.24 -7.28
N ASN A 24 24.17 17.38 -6.96
CA ASN A 24 22.84 17.78 -7.42
C ASN A 24 21.77 16.70 -7.15
N GLY A 25 21.84 16.06 -5.98
CA GLY A 25 20.89 15.03 -5.55
C GLY A 25 21.05 13.69 -6.25
N ASP A 26 22.27 13.29 -6.63
CA ASP A 26 22.52 11.95 -7.17
C ASP A 26 22.17 10.89 -6.13
N GLN A 27 21.09 10.16 -6.39
CA GLN A 27 20.55 9.16 -5.48
C GLN A 27 21.60 8.09 -5.10
N GLN A 28 22.46 7.65 -6.02
CA GLN A 28 23.43 6.59 -5.73
C GLN A 28 24.56 7.09 -4.82
N VAL A 29 24.98 8.34 -4.96
CA VAL A 29 26.00 8.93 -4.10
C VAL A 29 25.49 9.00 -2.67
N VAL A 30 24.27 9.48 -2.50
CA VAL A 30 23.65 9.66 -1.18
C VAL A 30 23.33 8.30 -0.56
N GLU A 31 22.72 7.37 -1.30
CA GLU A 31 22.39 6.03 -0.79
C GLU A 31 23.61 5.30 -0.23
N LYS A 32 24.75 5.34 -0.93
CA LYS A 32 26.00 4.73 -0.42
C LYS A 32 26.44 5.32 0.91
N LEU A 33 26.31 6.64 1.07
CA LEU A 33 26.66 7.31 2.33
C LEU A 33 25.70 6.93 3.46
N LEU A 34 24.39 6.84 3.17
CA LEU A 34 23.38 6.40 4.13
C LEU A 34 23.57 4.93 4.54
N GLU A 35 23.86 4.05 3.58
CA GLU A 35 24.12 2.63 3.81
C GLU A 35 25.34 2.41 4.70
N ALA A 36 26.39 3.22 4.52
CA ALA A 36 27.59 3.17 5.35
C ALA A 36 27.37 3.67 6.79
N ASN A 37 26.27 4.41 7.05
CA ASN A 37 25.96 5.04 8.34
C ASN A 37 24.56 4.64 8.84
N ILE A 38 24.15 3.41 8.57
CA ILE A 38 22.77 2.97 8.81
C ILE A 38 22.35 3.00 10.28
N ASP A 39 23.32 2.85 11.18
CA ASP A 39 23.15 2.96 12.63
C ASP A 39 22.70 4.36 13.07
N LYS A 40 23.00 5.38 12.26
CA LYS A 40 22.60 6.76 12.50
C LYS A 40 21.17 7.06 12.03
N LEU A 41 20.58 6.23 11.17
CA LEU A 41 19.20 6.39 10.68
C LEU A 41 18.16 5.95 11.73
N ASN A 42 18.03 6.75 12.78
CA ASN A 42 17.18 6.46 13.94
C ASN A 42 16.39 7.70 14.38
N GLN A 43 15.56 7.55 15.42
CA GLN A 43 14.74 8.65 15.95
C GLN A 43 15.55 9.87 16.37
N THR A 44 16.76 9.70 16.90
CA THR A 44 17.62 10.81 17.31
C THR A 44 18.02 11.68 16.12
N LEU A 45 18.27 11.09 14.94
CA LEU A 45 18.52 11.87 13.73
C LEU A 45 17.31 12.70 13.32
N ALA A 46 16.09 12.15 13.44
CA ALA A 46 14.87 12.92 13.17
C ALA A 46 14.75 14.14 14.10
N ASP A 47 14.99 13.95 15.40
CA ASP A 47 14.91 15.04 16.38
C ASP A 47 16.00 16.10 16.12
N LYS A 48 17.24 15.68 15.84
CA LYS A 48 18.34 16.58 15.48
C LYS A 48 18.10 17.33 14.17
N LEU A 49 17.54 16.66 13.15
CA LEU A 49 17.14 17.30 11.90
C LEU A 49 16.11 18.39 12.18
N ARG A 50 15.09 18.13 13.01
CA ARG A 50 14.07 19.13 13.37
C ARG A 50 14.72 20.36 13.99
N ASP A 51 15.48 20.15 15.05
CA ASP A 51 16.07 21.24 15.84
C ASP A 51 17.02 22.08 14.96
N TRP A 52 17.95 21.41 14.28
CA TRP A 52 18.94 22.07 13.44
C TRP A 52 18.30 22.82 12.27
N ALA A 53 17.44 22.15 11.50
CA ALA A 53 16.87 22.75 10.30
C ALA A 53 15.90 23.90 10.64
N THR A 54 15.12 23.80 11.71
CA THR A 54 14.22 24.89 12.14
C THR A 54 15.02 26.14 12.50
N THR A 55 16.11 26.01 13.26
CA THR A 55 16.99 27.13 13.59
C THR A 55 17.65 27.70 12.34
N LYS A 56 18.21 26.85 11.47
CA LYS A 56 18.94 27.30 10.28
C LYS A 56 18.06 27.97 9.25
N LEU A 57 16.87 27.46 8.99
CA LEU A 57 15.93 28.08 8.05
C LEU A 57 15.40 29.43 8.56
N ALA A 58 15.25 29.60 9.87
CA ALA A 58 14.84 30.89 10.45
C ALA A 58 15.93 31.97 10.37
N GLU A 59 17.21 31.59 10.39
CA GLU A 59 18.36 32.50 10.31
C GLU A 59 18.82 32.78 8.86
N ALA A 60 18.51 31.88 7.93
CA ALA A 60 18.97 31.93 6.55
C ALA A 60 18.33 33.06 5.74
N LYS A 61 19.06 33.58 4.76
CA LYS A 61 18.47 34.45 3.73
C LYS A 61 17.47 33.66 2.89
N PRO A 62 16.50 34.32 2.23
CA PRO A 62 15.48 33.62 1.44
C PRO A 62 16.05 32.59 0.43
N ASP A 63 17.03 32.98 -0.38
CA ASP A 63 17.63 32.08 -1.39
C ASP A 63 18.36 30.88 -0.76
N GLU A 64 19.04 31.11 0.37
CA GLU A 64 19.72 30.06 1.14
C GLU A 64 18.71 29.10 1.78
N ALA A 65 17.61 29.62 2.34
CA ALA A 65 16.53 28.83 2.92
C ALA A 65 15.82 27.96 1.87
N ILE A 66 15.63 28.51 0.65
CA ILE A 66 15.05 27.77 -0.49
C ILE A 66 15.96 26.62 -0.91
N SER A 67 17.26 26.88 -1.07
CA SER A 67 18.23 25.86 -1.45
C SER A 67 18.32 24.75 -0.39
N LEU A 68 18.46 25.13 0.88
CA LEU A 68 18.54 24.16 1.98
C LEU A 68 17.25 23.33 2.11
N SER A 69 16.08 23.95 1.89
CA SER A 69 14.81 23.20 1.88
C SER A 69 14.75 22.19 0.74
N ALA A 70 15.36 22.48 -0.42
CA ALA A 70 15.45 21.53 -1.53
C ALA A 70 16.29 20.31 -1.15
N ASP A 71 17.45 20.55 -0.54
CA ASP A 71 18.36 19.49 -0.09
C ASP A 71 17.71 18.61 1.00
N ILE A 72 17.00 19.22 1.95
CA ILE A 72 16.26 18.49 3.00
C ILE A 72 15.13 17.64 2.38
N VAL A 73 14.41 18.15 1.39
CA VAL A 73 13.36 17.39 0.70
C VAL A 73 13.97 16.22 -0.06
N GLU A 74 15.11 16.40 -0.74
CA GLU A 74 15.77 15.33 -1.46
C GLU A 74 16.30 14.25 -0.51
N PHE A 75 16.97 14.65 0.58
CA PHE A 75 17.37 13.75 1.66
C PHE A 75 16.19 12.92 2.17
N SER A 76 15.07 13.57 2.48
CA SER A 76 13.85 12.93 3.00
C SER A 76 13.25 11.95 2.00
N LYS A 77 13.29 12.25 0.70
CA LYS A 77 12.84 11.36 -0.38
C LYS A 77 13.68 10.09 -0.47
N ILE A 78 15.00 10.23 -0.36
CA ILE A 78 15.93 9.10 -0.44
C ILE A 78 15.79 8.23 0.81
N VAL A 79 15.81 8.81 2.01
CA VAL A 79 15.64 8.08 3.28
C VAL A 79 14.32 7.32 3.32
N ALA A 80 13.20 7.92 2.88
CA ALA A 80 11.90 7.26 2.87
C ALA A 80 11.85 6.00 1.99
N LYS A 81 12.69 5.92 0.96
CA LYS A 81 12.75 4.80 0.00
C LYS A 81 13.84 3.79 0.32
N LEU A 82 14.74 4.10 1.25
CA LEU A 82 15.89 3.25 1.56
C LEU A 82 15.40 1.86 2.02
N PRO A 83 15.86 0.77 1.37
CA PRO A 83 15.40 -0.59 1.70
C PRO A 83 16.04 -1.13 2.98
N LEU A 84 17.18 -0.57 3.37
CA LEU A 84 17.96 -0.99 4.53
C LEU A 84 17.68 -0.08 5.74
N GLY A 85 17.90 -0.62 6.95
CA GLY A 85 17.73 0.10 8.21
C GLY A 85 16.34 -0.09 8.83
N ASP A 86 16.07 0.60 9.93
CA ASP A 86 14.73 0.58 10.51
C ASP A 86 13.78 1.46 9.69
N LYS A 87 12.94 0.82 8.88
CA LYS A 87 11.94 1.52 8.05
C LYS A 87 11.03 2.45 8.85
N ALA A 88 10.73 2.12 10.12
CA ALA A 88 9.91 3.01 10.94
C ALA A 88 10.64 4.33 11.22
N SER A 89 11.91 4.27 11.63
CA SER A 89 12.76 5.44 11.83
C SER A 89 12.97 6.25 10.55
N ASN A 90 13.23 5.60 9.41
CA ASN A 90 13.38 6.28 8.12
C ASN A 90 12.15 7.14 7.76
N ILE A 91 10.95 6.61 8.01
CA ILE A 91 9.72 7.36 7.78
C ILE A 91 9.58 8.56 8.74
N GLU A 92 9.98 8.44 10.00
CA GLU A 92 9.95 9.59 10.93
C GLU A 92 10.96 10.68 10.54
N ILE A 93 12.16 10.30 10.06
CA ILE A 93 13.16 11.24 9.53
C ILE A 93 12.58 11.98 8.33
N ALA A 94 12.02 11.25 7.37
CA ALA A 94 11.46 11.84 6.15
C ALA A 94 10.28 12.78 6.46
N ILE A 95 9.35 12.37 7.34
CA ILE A 95 8.25 13.23 7.80
C ILE A 95 8.81 14.53 8.37
N THR A 96 9.81 14.43 9.24
CA THR A 96 10.42 15.61 9.87
C THR A 96 11.04 16.56 8.85
N GLY A 97 11.78 16.04 7.87
CA GLY A 97 12.37 16.87 6.83
C GLY A 97 11.33 17.54 5.93
N TYR A 98 10.26 16.84 5.56
CA TYR A 98 9.15 17.44 4.82
C TYR A 98 8.41 18.51 5.64
N GLU A 99 8.12 18.25 6.92
CA GLU A 99 7.48 19.22 7.83
C GLU A 99 8.29 20.52 7.92
N VAL A 100 9.61 20.41 8.08
CA VAL A 100 10.49 21.57 8.19
C VAL A 100 10.61 22.30 6.84
N ALA A 101 10.75 21.59 5.72
CA ALA A 101 10.80 22.22 4.41
C ALA A 101 9.50 22.98 4.05
N LEU A 102 8.34 22.50 4.53
CA LEU A 102 7.05 23.18 4.36
C LEU A 102 6.92 24.50 5.13
N THR A 103 7.87 24.82 6.04
CA THR A 103 7.95 26.16 6.66
C THR A 103 8.48 27.22 5.68
N VAL A 104 9.20 26.81 4.64
CA VAL A 104 9.73 27.68 3.59
C VAL A 104 8.92 27.55 2.31
N TYR A 105 8.67 26.31 1.85
CA TYR A 105 7.79 26.05 0.72
C TYR A 105 6.34 26.21 1.14
N THR A 106 5.82 27.44 1.16
CA THR A 106 4.40 27.69 1.42
C THR A 106 3.57 27.61 0.15
N HIS A 107 2.26 27.43 0.30
CA HIS A 107 1.33 27.40 -0.83
C HIS A 107 1.38 28.69 -1.66
N GLU A 108 1.51 29.85 -1.03
CA GLU A 108 1.52 31.15 -1.69
C GLU A 108 2.82 31.45 -2.44
N ALA A 109 3.97 31.10 -1.84
CA ALA A 109 5.27 31.46 -2.39
C ALA A 109 5.80 30.41 -3.38
N PHE A 110 5.57 29.12 -3.08
CA PHE A 110 6.12 28.01 -3.85
C PHE A 110 5.07 26.90 -4.04
N PRO A 111 3.96 27.18 -4.74
CA PRO A 111 2.84 26.24 -4.84
C PRO A 111 3.25 24.86 -5.38
N VAL A 112 4.18 24.81 -6.34
CA VAL A 112 4.62 23.55 -6.96
C VAL A 112 5.49 22.73 -6.01
N GLU A 113 6.47 23.36 -5.36
CA GLU A 113 7.38 22.72 -4.39
C GLU A 113 6.61 22.30 -3.13
N TRP A 114 5.69 23.15 -2.65
CA TRP A 114 4.77 22.83 -1.56
C TRP A 114 3.92 21.61 -1.91
N ALA A 115 3.30 21.56 -3.10
CA ALA A 115 2.51 20.40 -3.52
C ALA A 115 3.36 19.13 -3.69
N LYS A 116 4.59 19.23 -4.19
CA LYS A 116 5.52 18.08 -4.25
C LYS A 116 5.85 17.58 -2.84
N THR A 117 6.13 18.48 -1.91
CA THR A 117 6.49 18.15 -0.53
C THR A 117 5.31 17.58 0.25
N GLN A 118 4.12 18.18 0.13
CA GLN A 118 2.86 17.67 0.68
C GLN A 118 2.54 16.27 0.15
N PHE A 119 2.74 16.01 -1.15
CA PHE A 119 2.51 14.68 -1.71
C PHE A 119 3.42 13.63 -1.06
N ASN A 120 4.70 13.93 -0.88
CA ASN A 120 5.64 13.02 -0.24
C ASN A 120 5.34 12.85 1.26
N LEU A 121 4.92 13.92 1.94
CA LEU A 121 4.46 13.88 3.32
C LEU A 121 3.23 12.98 3.48
N GLY A 122 2.26 13.09 2.58
CA GLY A 122 1.07 12.23 2.55
C GLY A 122 1.43 10.75 2.34
N LEU A 123 2.37 10.46 1.43
CA LEU A 123 2.90 9.12 1.26
C LEU A 123 3.58 8.60 2.54
N ALA A 124 4.40 9.41 3.20
CA ALA A 124 5.10 9.02 4.42
C ALA A 124 4.10 8.73 5.57
N TYR A 125 3.11 9.59 5.78
CA TYR A 125 2.04 9.35 6.77
C TYR A 125 1.22 8.10 6.45
N SER A 126 0.94 7.80 5.18
CA SER A 126 0.23 6.58 4.80
C SER A 126 0.97 5.29 5.18
N GLN A 127 2.30 5.35 5.31
CA GLN A 127 3.19 4.24 5.65
C GLN A 127 3.63 4.25 7.13
N ARG A 128 3.34 5.34 7.85
CA ARG A 128 3.81 5.59 9.21
C ARG A 128 3.24 4.58 10.20
N ARG A 129 4.14 3.86 10.88
CA ARG A 129 3.79 2.87 11.92
C ARG A 129 3.63 3.48 13.31
N LYS A 130 4.33 4.58 13.59
CA LYS A 130 4.26 5.28 14.88
C LYS A 130 2.96 6.07 14.98
N GLY A 131 2.41 6.16 16.20
CA GLY A 131 1.15 6.84 16.47
C GLY A 131 -0.08 6.02 16.08
N GLN A 132 -1.25 6.65 16.12
CA GLN A 132 -2.50 5.99 15.79
C GLN A 132 -2.70 5.94 14.27
N LYS A 133 -2.84 4.73 13.71
CA LYS A 133 -3.07 4.52 12.26
C LYS A 133 -4.22 5.35 11.72
N ALA A 134 -5.29 5.52 12.50
CA ALA A 134 -6.44 6.32 12.11
C ALA A 134 -6.06 7.80 11.87
N GLU A 135 -5.28 8.40 12.77
CA GLU A 135 -4.84 9.79 12.62
C GLU A 135 -3.84 9.96 11.48
N ASN A 136 -2.88 9.04 11.34
CA ASN A 136 -1.92 9.07 10.24
C ASN A 136 -2.64 9.07 8.87
N LEU A 137 -3.73 8.31 8.73
CA LEU A 137 -4.53 8.31 7.50
C LEU A 137 -5.28 9.62 7.28
N GLU A 138 -5.78 10.29 8.32
CA GLU A 138 -6.40 11.62 8.16
C GLU A 138 -5.38 12.66 7.69
N VAL A 139 -4.16 12.63 8.23
CA VAL A 139 -3.09 13.53 7.78
C VAL A 139 -2.72 13.24 6.32
N ALA A 140 -2.56 11.96 5.95
CA ALA A 140 -2.27 11.58 4.57
C ALA A 140 -3.36 12.06 3.59
N ILE A 141 -4.63 11.90 3.96
CA ILE A 141 -5.78 12.38 3.16
C ILE A 141 -5.72 13.90 3.02
N ALA A 142 -5.50 14.65 4.11
CA ALA A 142 -5.41 16.10 4.06
C ALA A 142 -4.25 16.57 3.15
N CYS A 143 -3.06 15.96 3.28
CA CYS A 143 -1.94 16.24 2.40
C CYS A 143 -2.29 16.00 0.92
N PHE A 144 -2.93 14.88 0.56
CA PHE A 144 -3.30 14.64 -0.83
C PHE A 144 -4.39 15.59 -1.33
N GLN A 145 -5.33 16.02 -0.47
CA GLN A 145 -6.33 17.02 -0.84
C GLN A 145 -5.68 18.38 -1.14
N PHE A 146 -4.76 18.83 -0.28
CA PHE A 146 -3.96 20.04 -0.48
C PHE A 146 -3.19 20.01 -1.81
N VAL A 147 -2.59 18.86 -2.17
CA VAL A 147 -1.88 18.70 -3.44
C VAL A 147 -2.79 18.93 -4.66
N LEU A 148 -4.07 18.61 -4.58
CA LEU A 148 -5.04 18.77 -5.67
C LEU A 148 -5.47 20.24 -5.89
N GLU A 149 -5.15 21.15 -4.97
CA GLU A 149 -5.37 22.59 -5.17
C GLU A 149 -4.40 23.18 -6.20
N VAL A 150 -3.19 22.62 -6.27
CA VAL A 150 -2.12 23.04 -7.20
C VAL A 150 -2.07 22.13 -8.42
N ARG A 151 -2.07 20.81 -8.21
CA ARG A 151 -2.04 19.84 -9.30
C ARG A 151 -3.43 19.68 -9.84
N THR A 152 -3.74 20.31 -10.97
CA THR A 152 -4.98 20.10 -11.71
C THR A 152 -4.77 19.09 -12.83
N ARG A 153 -5.86 18.51 -13.33
CA ARG A 153 -5.79 17.56 -14.45
C ARG A 153 -5.21 18.22 -15.71
N GLU A 154 -5.52 19.48 -15.95
CA GLU A 154 -5.09 20.22 -17.14
C GLU A 154 -3.62 20.66 -17.04
N GLY A 155 -3.17 21.08 -15.85
CA GLY A 155 -1.79 21.56 -15.65
C GLY A 155 -0.77 20.45 -15.38
N PHE A 156 -1.18 19.41 -14.64
CA PHE A 156 -0.30 18.32 -14.19
C PHE A 156 -1.03 16.97 -14.27
N PRO A 157 -1.43 16.52 -15.48
CA PRO A 157 -2.34 15.38 -15.63
C PRO A 157 -1.84 14.12 -14.93
N VAL A 158 -0.56 13.77 -15.10
CA VAL A 158 0.03 12.55 -14.55
C VAL A 158 0.15 12.64 -13.03
N GLU A 159 0.68 13.74 -12.50
CA GLU A 159 0.84 13.93 -11.07
C GLU A 159 -0.50 14.08 -10.35
N TRP A 160 -1.49 14.71 -10.99
CA TRP A 160 -2.87 14.76 -10.51
C TRP A 160 -3.47 13.35 -10.42
N ALA A 161 -3.29 12.53 -11.44
CA ALA A 161 -3.77 11.14 -11.44
C ALA A 161 -3.08 10.29 -10.36
N LYS A 162 -1.76 10.48 -10.14
CA LYS A 162 -1.03 9.86 -9.02
C LYS A 162 -1.59 10.29 -7.66
N THR A 163 -1.92 11.57 -7.50
CA THR A 163 -2.53 12.07 -6.26
C THR A 163 -3.93 11.48 -6.05
N GLN A 164 -4.77 11.46 -7.08
CA GLN A 164 -6.10 10.83 -7.04
C GLN A 164 -6.00 9.35 -6.66
N PHE A 165 -5.09 8.61 -7.29
CA PHE A 165 -4.88 7.20 -6.98
C PHE A 165 -4.52 6.95 -5.51
N ASN A 166 -3.53 7.69 -4.98
CA ASN A 166 -3.10 7.56 -3.58
C ASN A 166 -4.17 8.01 -2.59
N LEU A 167 -4.91 9.09 -2.91
CA LEU A 167 -6.07 9.52 -2.14
C LEU A 167 -7.15 8.43 -2.10
N GLY A 168 -7.38 7.75 -3.23
CA GLY A 168 -8.31 6.61 -3.30
C GLY A 168 -7.90 5.45 -2.38
N ILE A 169 -6.62 5.09 -2.35
CA ILE A 169 -6.09 4.08 -1.41
C ILE A 169 -6.27 4.54 0.04
N ALA A 170 -5.96 5.80 0.33
CA ALA A 170 -6.07 6.36 1.68
C ALA A 170 -7.52 6.31 2.17
N TYR A 171 -8.49 6.70 1.34
CA TYR A 171 -9.91 6.58 1.67
C TYR A 171 -10.36 5.14 1.88
N ARG A 172 -9.93 4.21 1.03
CA ARG A 172 -10.28 2.79 1.20
C ARG A 172 -9.81 2.24 2.54
N ASN A 173 -8.63 2.68 2.99
CA ASN A 173 -8.02 2.23 4.23
C ASN A 173 -8.45 3.07 5.45
N ARG A 174 -9.18 4.17 5.25
CA ARG A 174 -9.58 5.12 6.29
C ARG A 174 -10.46 4.46 7.35
N ILE A 175 -10.05 4.61 8.61
CA ILE A 175 -10.70 4.00 9.78
C ILE A 175 -11.83 4.88 10.33
N LYS A 176 -11.67 6.22 10.27
CA LYS A 176 -12.66 7.18 10.75
C LYS A 176 -13.77 7.42 9.72
N GLY A 177 -14.90 7.92 10.21
CA GLY A 177 -16.07 8.23 9.40
C GLY A 177 -16.87 7.00 8.99
N GLU A 178 -17.87 7.20 8.14
CA GLU A 178 -18.70 6.10 7.66
C GLU A 178 -17.98 5.29 6.59
N LYS A 179 -17.79 3.98 6.84
CA LYS A 179 -17.14 3.06 5.90
C LYS A 179 -17.75 3.12 4.50
N ALA A 180 -19.07 3.24 4.39
CA ALA A 180 -19.75 3.32 3.10
C ALA A 180 -19.33 4.58 2.31
N GLN A 181 -19.21 5.73 2.97
CA GLN A 181 -18.79 6.97 2.33
C GLN A 181 -17.32 6.92 1.92
N ASN A 182 -16.45 6.36 2.78
CA ASN A 182 -15.04 6.19 2.49
C ASN A 182 -14.81 5.34 1.22
N ILE A 183 -15.58 4.26 1.05
CA ILE A 183 -15.48 3.43 -0.16
C ILE A 183 -15.97 4.17 -1.41
N GLU A 184 -17.04 4.97 -1.34
CA GLU A 184 -17.47 5.78 -2.50
C GLU A 184 -16.40 6.81 -2.89
N GLN A 185 -15.74 7.44 -1.92
CA GLN A 185 -14.63 8.36 -2.20
C GLN A 185 -13.44 7.63 -2.84
N ALA A 186 -13.10 6.43 -2.35
CA ALA A 186 -12.06 5.60 -2.94
C ALA A 186 -12.35 5.25 -4.42
N ILE A 187 -13.59 4.84 -4.72
CA ILE A 187 -14.06 4.55 -6.08
C ILE A 187 -13.94 5.80 -6.95
N ALA A 188 -14.46 6.94 -6.49
CA ALA A 188 -14.44 8.20 -7.24
C ALA A 188 -13.01 8.63 -7.58
N CYS A 189 -12.08 8.56 -6.63
CA CYS A 189 -10.68 8.92 -6.84
C CYS A 189 -9.98 7.97 -7.84
N CYS A 190 -10.20 6.65 -7.73
CA CYS A 190 -9.63 5.69 -8.69
C CYS A 190 -10.19 5.92 -10.10
N GLN A 191 -11.48 6.21 -10.24
CA GLN A 191 -12.10 6.55 -11.52
C GLN A 191 -11.54 7.85 -12.11
N GLN A 192 -11.23 8.86 -11.27
CA GLN A 192 -10.53 10.07 -11.72
C GLN A 192 -9.13 9.77 -12.23
N ALA A 193 -8.34 8.95 -11.51
CA ALA A 193 -7.00 8.55 -11.94
C ALA A 193 -7.03 7.81 -13.31
N LEU A 194 -8.02 6.93 -13.52
CA LEU A 194 -8.22 6.20 -14.78
C LEU A 194 -8.63 7.09 -15.98
N ARG A 195 -8.91 8.38 -15.78
CA ARG A 195 -9.09 9.32 -16.90
C ARG A 195 -7.76 9.73 -17.55
N VAL A 196 -6.64 9.53 -16.85
CA VAL A 196 -5.29 9.83 -17.34
C VAL A 196 -4.48 8.56 -17.49
N PHE A 197 -4.50 7.68 -16.48
CA PHE A 197 -3.92 6.36 -16.60
C PHE A 197 -4.78 5.54 -17.55
N THR A 198 -4.29 5.33 -18.77
CA THR A 198 -4.90 4.44 -19.75
C THR A 198 -4.03 3.21 -19.95
N PHE A 199 -4.62 2.14 -20.49
CA PHE A 199 -3.91 0.91 -20.79
C PHE A 199 -2.71 1.14 -21.73
N GLU A 200 -2.85 2.07 -22.69
CA GLU A 200 -1.85 2.34 -23.72
C GLU A 200 -0.70 3.23 -23.22
N ALA A 201 -1.00 4.26 -22.42
CA ALA A 201 -0.01 5.24 -22.00
C ALA A 201 0.69 4.88 -20.69
N PHE A 202 -0.05 4.28 -19.75
CA PHE A 202 0.42 3.98 -18.40
C PHE A 202 -0.07 2.60 -17.96
N PRO A 203 0.35 1.51 -18.64
CA PRO A 203 -0.22 0.17 -18.41
C PRO A 203 -0.12 -0.29 -16.95
N ASP A 204 1.00 -0.03 -16.28
CA ASP A 204 1.22 -0.42 -14.89
C ASP A 204 0.35 0.40 -13.92
N ASP A 205 0.41 1.74 -13.98
CA ASP A 205 -0.45 2.61 -13.14
C ASP A 205 -1.95 2.34 -13.39
N TRP A 206 -2.34 2.07 -14.65
CA TRP A 206 -3.69 1.69 -15.01
C TRP A 206 -4.10 0.37 -14.38
N ALA A 207 -3.27 -0.68 -14.48
CA ALA A 207 -3.56 -1.98 -13.89
C ALA A 207 -3.61 -1.93 -12.37
N TRP A 208 -2.70 -1.21 -11.73
CA TRP A 208 -2.72 -1.00 -10.29
C TRP A 208 -3.96 -0.25 -9.84
N THR A 209 -4.39 0.76 -10.60
CA THR A 209 -5.62 1.50 -10.31
C THR A 209 -6.86 0.62 -10.48
N GLN A 210 -6.92 -0.19 -11.55
CA GLN A 210 -7.99 -1.17 -11.76
C GLN A 210 -8.05 -2.19 -10.62
N TYR A 211 -6.92 -2.72 -10.18
CA TYR A 211 -6.84 -3.65 -9.05
C TYR A 211 -7.44 -3.05 -7.77
N ASN A 212 -7.03 -1.82 -7.44
CA ASN A 212 -7.51 -1.13 -6.24
C ASN A 212 -8.99 -0.72 -6.34
N LEU A 213 -9.47 -0.36 -7.54
CA LEU A 213 -10.87 -0.12 -7.82
C LEU A 213 -11.71 -1.39 -7.67
N GLY A 214 -11.20 -2.55 -8.13
CA GLY A 214 -11.84 -3.85 -7.94
C GLY A 214 -12.01 -4.22 -6.46
N ILE A 215 -11.00 -3.93 -5.63
CA ILE A 215 -11.10 -4.12 -4.17
C ILE A 215 -12.17 -3.18 -3.58
N ALA A 216 -12.23 -1.93 -4.03
CA ALA A 216 -13.21 -0.98 -3.55
C ALA A 216 -14.64 -1.42 -3.90
N TYR A 217 -14.89 -1.88 -5.13
CA TYR A 217 -16.18 -2.44 -5.54
C TYR A 217 -16.56 -3.70 -4.76
N ASN A 218 -15.64 -4.63 -4.54
CA ASN A 218 -15.92 -5.84 -3.78
C ASN A 218 -16.30 -5.53 -2.32
N ASN A 219 -15.80 -4.44 -1.76
CA ASN A 219 -16.10 -3.96 -0.41
C ASN A 219 -17.22 -2.91 -0.35
N ARG A 220 -17.83 -2.57 -1.49
CA ARG A 220 -18.82 -1.49 -1.59
C ARG A 220 -20.12 -1.88 -0.91
N ILE A 221 -20.55 -1.03 0.03
CA ILE A 221 -21.75 -1.23 0.85
C ILE A 221 -23.00 -0.69 0.15
N LYS A 222 -22.87 0.41 -0.61
CA LYS A 222 -23.98 1.02 -1.34
C LYS A 222 -24.23 0.32 -2.68
N GLY A 223 -25.43 0.48 -3.21
CA GLY A 223 -25.85 -0.10 -4.48
C GLY A 223 -26.18 -1.59 -4.37
N GLU A 224 -26.42 -2.24 -5.51
CA GLU A 224 -26.74 -3.65 -5.55
C GLU A 224 -25.48 -4.50 -5.42
N LYS A 225 -25.44 -5.38 -4.40
CA LYS A 225 -24.30 -6.29 -4.15
C LYS A 225 -23.91 -7.10 -5.40
N ALA A 226 -24.90 -7.58 -6.15
CA ALA A 226 -24.65 -8.36 -7.37
C ALA A 226 -23.90 -7.53 -8.42
N GLN A 227 -24.26 -6.25 -8.60
CA GLN A 227 -23.62 -5.35 -9.55
C GLN A 227 -22.21 -4.97 -9.10
N ASN A 228 -22.02 -4.67 -7.82
CA ASN A 228 -20.71 -4.36 -7.25
C ASN A 228 -19.70 -5.53 -7.48
N ILE A 229 -20.16 -6.77 -7.36
CA ILE A 229 -19.30 -7.94 -7.63
C ILE A 229 -18.95 -8.05 -9.12
N GLU A 230 -19.88 -7.79 -10.04
CA GLU A 230 -19.55 -7.78 -11.48
C GLU A 230 -18.54 -6.67 -11.83
N GLU A 231 -18.67 -5.49 -11.22
CA GLU A 231 -17.71 -4.40 -11.40
C GLU A 231 -16.32 -4.77 -10.86
N ALA A 232 -16.25 -5.42 -9.70
CA ALA A 232 -15.00 -5.95 -9.16
C ALA A 232 -14.35 -6.99 -10.08
N ILE A 233 -15.13 -7.97 -10.58
CA ILE A 233 -14.66 -8.98 -11.53
C ILE A 233 -14.11 -8.32 -12.80
N ALA A 234 -14.83 -7.34 -13.36
CA ALA A 234 -14.38 -6.64 -14.56
C ALA A 234 -13.04 -5.92 -14.31
N CYS A 235 -12.89 -5.22 -13.18
CA CYS A 235 -11.64 -4.54 -12.82
C CYS A 235 -10.46 -5.53 -12.67
N TYR A 236 -10.66 -6.67 -12.01
CA TYR A 236 -9.61 -7.69 -11.88
C TYR A 236 -9.26 -8.33 -13.21
N GLN A 237 -10.23 -8.59 -14.09
CA GLN A 237 -9.96 -9.06 -15.44
C GLN A 237 -9.16 -8.06 -16.26
N GLN A 238 -9.45 -6.76 -16.14
CA GLN A 238 -8.64 -5.71 -16.77
C GLN A 238 -7.22 -5.69 -16.22
N THR A 239 -7.06 -5.81 -14.89
CA THR A 239 -5.74 -5.89 -14.23
C THR A 239 -4.88 -7.03 -14.79
N LEU A 240 -5.47 -8.22 -14.98
CA LEU A 240 -4.78 -9.40 -15.52
C LEU A 240 -4.35 -9.28 -16.99
N ARG A 241 -4.74 -8.21 -17.70
CA ARG A 241 -4.21 -7.93 -19.05
C ARG A 241 -2.79 -7.37 -19.02
N VAL A 242 -2.37 -6.80 -17.89
CA VAL A 242 -1.03 -6.22 -17.70
C VAL A 242 -0.24 -7.09 -16.73
N TYR A 243 -0.83 -7.40 -15.57
CA TYR A 243 -0.20 -8.28 -14.60
C TYR A 243 -0.39 -9.72 -15.04
N THR A 244 0.63 -10.25 -15.71
CA THR A 244 0.71 -11.65 -16.15
C THR A 244 1.59 -12.46 -15.20
N PHE A 245 1.51 -13.79 -15.31
CA PHE A 245 2.34 -14.70 -14.52
C PHE A 245 3.84 -14.44 -14.75
N GLU A 246 4.23 -14.11 -15.98
CA GLU A 246 5.61 -13.96 -16.40
C GLU A 246 6.21 -12.61 -15.99
N ALA A 247 5.45 -11.52 -16.13
CA ALA A 247 5.97 -10.17 -15.90
C ALA A 247 5.79 -9.69 -14.44
N PHE A 248 4.66 -10.06 -13.81
CA PHE A 248 4.28 -9.58 -12.48
C PHE A 248 3.68 -10.73 -11.65
N PRO A 249 4.47 -11.78 -11.34
CA PRO A 249 3.95 -13.00 -10.73
C PRO A 249 3.21 -12.74 -9.41
N TYR A 250 3.71 -11.81 -8.60
CA TYR A 250 3.11 -11.48 -7.30
C TYR A 250 1.78 -10.75 -7.44
N GLU A 251 1.72 -9.71 -8.27
CA GLU A 251 0.52 -8.92 -8.54
C GLU A 251 -0.53 -9.76 -9.27
N TRP A 252 -0.10 -10.60 -10.21
CA TRP A 252 -0.95 -11.57 -10.90
C TRP A 252 -1.58 -12.55 -9.90
N ALA A 253 -0.80 -13.17 -9.01
CA ALA A 253 -1.32 -14.08 -8.01
C ALA A 253 -2.27 -13.39 -7.02
N SER A 254 -1.98 -12.15 -6.65
CA SER A 254 -2.86 -11.34 -5.79
C SER A 254 -4.18 -11.02 -6.47
N THR A 255 -4.14 -10.68 -7.76
CA THR A 255 -5.33 -10.43 -8.57
C THR A 255 -6.14 -11.71 -8.76
N GLN A 256 -5.50 -12.86 -9.01
CA GLN A 256 -6.16 -14.16 -9.08
C GLN A 256 -6.87 -14.53 -7.78
N THR A 257 -6.26 -14.33 -6.62
CA THR A 257 -6.94 -14.59 -5.33
C THR A 257 -8.18 -13.71 -5.17
N ASN A 258 -8.11 -12.42 -5.49
CA ASN A 258 -9.27 -11.53 -5.34
C ASN A 258 -10.36 -11.80 -6.38
N LEU A 259 -9.97 -12.15 -7.61
CA LEU A 259 -10.91 -12.58 -8.65
C LEU A 259 -11.60 -13.89 -8.25
N GLY A 260 -10.86 -14.84 -7.67
CA GLY A 260 -11.42 -16.06 -7.11
C GLY A 260 -12.46 -15.77 -6.02
N ALA A 261 -12.15 -14.86 -5.09
CA ALA A 261 -13.07 -14.45 -4.04
C ALA A 261 -14.32 -13.76 -4.59
N ALA A 262 -14.17 -12.93 -5.62
CA ALA A 262 -15.29 -12.31 -6.30
C ALA A 262 -16.19 -13.36 -6.99
N TYR A 263 -15.60 -14.37 -7.65
CA TYR A 263 -16.36 -15.48 -8.22
C TYR A 263 -17.05 -16.35 -7.17
N SER A 264 -16.40 -16.68 -6.05
CA SER A 264 -17.03 -17.44 -4.95
C SER A 264 -18.27 -16.73 -4.41
N ASN A 265 -18.24 -15.40 -4.34
CA ASN A 265 -19.33 -14.58 -3.82
C ASN A 265 -20.35 -14.15 -4.89
N ARG A 266 -20.11 -14.48 -6.17
CA ARG A 266 -20.88 -13.97 -7.30
C ARG A 266 -22.33 -14.50 -7.28
N ILE A 267 -23.26 -13.55 -7.29
CA ILE A 267 -24.71 -13.83 -7.22
C ILE A 267 -25.29 -14.14 -8.61
N LYS A 268 -24.77 -13.51 -9.67
CA LYS A 268 -25.25 -13.71 -11.05
C LYS A 268 -24.64 -14.97 -11.67
N GLY A 269 -25.41 -15.61 -12.56
CA GLY A 269 -25.00 -16.82 -13.28
C GLY A 269 -25.09 -18.09 -12.45
N GLU A 270 -24.67 -19.21 -13.05
CA GLU A 270 -24.74 -20.53 -12.43
C GLU A 270 -23.73 -20.67 -11.27
N LYS A 271 -24.22 -20.98 -10.06
CA LYS A 271 -23.38 -21.15 -8.85
C LYS A 271 -22.25 -22.14 -9.09
N THR A 272 -22.54 -23.28 -9.74
CA THR A 272 -21.54 -24.29 -10.07
C THR A 272 -20.39 -23.72 -10.92
N GLN A 273 -20.70 -22.93 -11.96
CA GLN A 273 -19.67 -22.33 -12.81
C GLN A 273 -18.84 -21.28 -12.07
N ASN A 274 -19.50 -20.50 -11.21
CA ASN A 274 -18.83 -19.48 -10.41
C ASN A 274 -17.82 -20.12 -9.44
N ILE A 275 -18.19 -21.21 -8.75
CA ILE A 275 -17.27 -21.93 -7.85
C ILE A 275 -16.10 -22.57 -8.63
N GLU A 276 -16.32 -23.18 -9.79
CA GLU A 276 -15.21 -23.73 -10.59
C GLU A 276 -14.24 -22.64 -11.05
N LYS A 277 -14.74 -21.46 -11.45
CA LYS A 277 -13.89 -20.31 -11.77
C LYS A 277 -13.09 -19.83 -10.56
N ALA A 278 -13.70 -19.80 -9.38
CA ALA A 278 -13.01 -19.43 -8.15
C ALA A 278 -11.86 -20.39 -7.83
N ILE A 279 -12.13 -21.70 -7.84
CA ILE A 279 -11.13 -22.75 -7.64
C ILE A 279 -9.97 -22.60 -8.63
N ALA A 280 -10.28 -22.40 -9.92
CA ALA A 280 -9.26 -22.21 -10.94
C ALA A 280 -8.37 -20.99 -10.62
N CYS A 281 -8.95 -19.85 -10.23
CA CYS A 281 -8.18 -18.66 -9.87
C CYS A 281 -7.28 -18.90 -8.64
N TYR A 282 -7.79 -19.54 -7.59
CA TYR A 282 -6.97 -19.85 -6.41
C TYR A 282 -5.83 -20.82 -6.73
N GLN A 283 -6.09 -21.86 -7.54
CA GLN A 283 -5.05 -22.78 -8.00
C GLN A 283 -3.96 -22.05 -8.81
N GLN A 284 -4.35 -21.10 -9.67
CA GLN A 284 -3.40 -20.25 -10.38
C GLN A 284 -2.56 -19.42 -9.40
N ALA A 285 -3.16 -18.77 -8.40
CA ALA A 285 -2.43 -17.99 -7.40
C ALA A 285 -1.43 -18.83 -6.59
N LEU A 286 -1.77 -20.08 -6.27
CA LEU A 286 -0.90 -21.03 -5.55
C LEU A 286 0.31 -21.52 -6.37
N ARG A 287 0.41 -21.20 -7.67
CA ARG A 287 1.62 -21.43 -8.47
C ARG A 287 2.76 -20.47 -8.10
N VAL A 288 2.42 -19.30 -7.56
CA VAL A 288 3.38 -18.26 -7.15
C VAL A 288 3.51 -18.20 -5.63
N ARG A 289 2.38 -18.26 -4.93
CA ARG A 289 2.34 -18.25 -3.46
C ARG A 289 2.60 -19.66 -2.98
N THR A 290 3.66 -19.87 -2.21
CA THR A 290 4.01 -21.17 -1.63
C THR A 290 4.12 -21.05 -0.11
N PHE A 291 4.33 -22.18 0.58
CA PHE A 291 4.58 -22.14 2.01
C PHE A 291 5.88 -21.37 2.33
N GLU A 292 6.90 -21.52 1.48
CA GLU A 292 8.23 -20.93 1.61
C GLU A 292 8.25 -19.45 1.16
N ALA A 293 7.46 -19.10 0.15
CA ALA A 293 7.38 -17.76 -0.41
C ALA A 293 5.97 -17.20 -0.27
N PHE A 294 5.83 -16.07 0.44
CA PHE A 294 4.54 -15.44 0.72
C PHE A 294 3.61 -16.31 1.61
N SER A 295 4.17 -16.92 2.65
CA SER A 295 3.48 -17.87 3.55
C SER A 295 2.11 -17.39 4.04
N TYR A 296 2.00 -16.13 4.46
CA TYR A 296 0.74 -15.52 4.88
C TYR A 296 -0.30 -15.50 3.75
N GLN A 297 0.10 -15.04 2.55
CA GLN A 297 -0.78 -14.98 1.39
C GLN A 297 -1.12 -16.37 0.83
N TRP A 298 -0.19 -17.33 0.94
CA TRP A 298 -0.42 -18.72 0.61
C TRP A 298 -1.50 -19.31 1.53
N ALA A 299 -1.40 -19.11 2.85
CA ALA A 299 -2.41 -19.56 3.80
C ALA A 299 -3.78 -18.94 3.54
N LEU A 300 -3.85 -17.64 3.21
CA LEU A 300 -5.10 -16.98 2.80
C LEU A 300 -5.72 -17.66 1.57
N THR A 301 -4.88 -17.95 0.57
CA THR A 301 -5.32 -18.59 -0.68
C THR A 301 -5.78 -20.02 -0.43
N GLN A 302 -5.11 -20.76 0.46
CA GLN A 302 -5.52 -22.09 0.90
C GLN A 302 -6.87 -22.06 1.63
N THR A 303 -7.08 -21.12 2.57
CA THR A 303 -8.38 -20.99 3.25
C THR A 303 -9.50 -20.69 2.26
N ASN A 304 -9.28 -19.81 1.29
CA ASN A 304 -10.28 -19.50 0.27
C ASN A 304 -10.54 -20.67 -0.70
N LEU A 305 -9.50 -21.42 -1.05
CA LEU A 305 -9.62 -22.63 -1.86
C LEU A 305 -10.42 -23.71 -1.10
N GLY A 306 -10.14 -23.89 0.19
CA GLY A 306 -10.88 -24.81 1.05
C GLY A 306 -12.36 -24.47 1.10
N ALA A 307 -12.70 -23.19 1.27
CA ALA A 307 -14.08 -22.73 1.26
C ALA A 307 -14.78 -23.00 -0.08
N ALA A 308 -14.09 -22.75 -1.19
CA ALA A 308 -14.63 -23.04 -2.51
C ALA A 308 -14.86 -24.55 -2.74
N TYR A 309 -13.98 -25.42 -2.22
CA TYR A 309 -14.21 -26.87 -2.26
C TYR A 309 -15.35 -27.32 -1.34
N SER A 310 -15.52 -26.73 -0.15
CA SER A 310 -16.68 -26.99 0.71
C SER A 310 -18.00 -26.66 0.01
N ASP A 311 -18.02 -25.56 -0.76
CA ASP A 311 -19.20 -25.12 -1.53
C ASP A 311 -19.35 -25.80 -2.90
N ARG A 312 -18.39 -26.64 -3.30
CA ARG A 312 -18.32 -27.21 -4.65
C ARG A 312 -19.40 -28.25 -4.89
N ILE A 313 -20.25 -27.96 -5.89
CA ILE A 313 -21.38 -28.81 -6.30
C ILE A 313 -20.92 -29.95 -7.23
N LYS A 314 -19.89 -29.73 -8.05
CA LYS A 314 -19.39 -30.70 -9.03
C LYS A 314 -18.49 -31.74 -8.35
N GLY A 315 -18.60 -33.00 -8.78
CA GLY A 315 -17.82 -34.12 -8.24
C GLY A 315 -18.47 -34.74 -7.00
N GLU A 316 -17.76 -35.65 -6.34
CA GLU A 316 -18.26 -36.28 -5.13
C GLU A 316 -18.11 -35.33 -3.93
N LYS A 317 -19.22 -35.10 -3.20
CA LYS A 317 -19.21 -34.23 -2.01
C LYS A 317 -18.16 -34.68 -0.99
N ALA A 318 -18.03 -35.99 -0.76
CA ALA A 318 -17.05 -36.52 0.19
C ALA A 318 -15.61 -36.13 -0.19
N GLU A 319 -15.22 -36.29 -1.46
CA GLU A 319 -13.89 -35.92 -1.94
C GLU A 319 -13.65 -34.41 -1.84
N ASN A 320 -14.64 -33.60 -2.22
CA ASN A 320 -14.55 -32.14 -2.12
C ASN A 320 -14.32 -31.68 -0.67
N ILE A 321 -15.01 -32.30 0.31
CA ILE A 321 -14.83 -32.00 1.74
C ILE A 321 -13.43 -32.40 2.23
N GLU A 322 -12.87 -33.54 1.80
CA GLU A 322 -11.50 -33.93 2.15
C GLU A 322 -10.46 -32.93 1.61
N VAL A 323 -10.65 -32.44 0.37
CA VAL A 323 -9.79 -31.40 -0.19
C VAL A 323 -9.91 -30.10 0.61
N ALA A 324 -11.12 -29.73 1.02
CA ALA A 324 -11.33 -28.54 1.86
C ALA A 324 -10.61 -28.65 3.21
N ILE A 325 -10.76 -29.79 3.90
CA ILE A 325 -10.06 -30.10 5.16
C ILE A 325 -8.56 -29.97 4.98
N ALA A 326 -8.00 -30.57 3.93
CA ALA A 326 -6.57 -30.50 3.64
C ALA A 326 -6.10 -29.04 3.44
N CYS A 327 -6.85 -28.23 2.69
CA CYS A 327 -6.53 -26.81 2.49
C CYS A 327 -6.51 -26.03 3.81
N TYR A 328 -7.52 -26.20 4.66
CA TYR A 328 -7.57 -25.52 5.97
C TYR A 328 -6.43 -25.97 6.89
N GLN A 329 -6.12 -27.27 6.92
CA GLN A 329 -4.98 -27.79 7.68
C GLN A 329 -3.66 -27.18 7.19
N GLN A 330 -3.48 -27.02 5.87
CA GLN A 330 -2.31 -26.35 5.31
C GLN A 330 -2.25 -24.88 5.75
N ALA A 331 -3.35 -24.13 5.69
CA ALA A 331 -3.40 -22.74 6.14
C ALA A 331 -3.06 -22.59 7.64
N LEU A 332 -3.52 -23.52 8.49
CA LEU A 332 -3.25 -23.53 9.94
C LEU A 332 -1.79 -23.84 10.30
N ARG A 333 -0.95 -24.27 9.36
CA ARG A 333 0.51 -24.31 9.56
C ARG A 333 1.14 -22.92 9.64
N VAL A 334 0.46 -21.91 9.11
CA VAL A 334 0.90 -20.51 9.11
C VAL A 334 0.04 -19.69 10.07
N TYR A 335 -1.28 -19.81 9.96
CA TYR A 335 -2.22 -19.16 10.87
C TYR A 335 -2.24 -19.91 12.19
N THR A 336 -1.37 -19.52 13.13
CA THR A 336 -1.43 -19.97 14.52
C THR A 336 -2.19 -18.97 15.39
N PHE A 337 -2.66 -19.41 16.54
CA PHE A 337 -3.37 -18.54 17.48
C PHE A 337 -2.47 -17.38 17.94
N GLU A 338 -1.18 -17.61 18.12
CA GLU A 338 -0.22 -16.64 18.62
C GLU A 338 0.11 -15.57 17.58
N ALA A 339 0.30 -15.96 16.31
CA ALA A 339 0.72 -15.04 15.25
C ALA A 339 -0.46 -14.36 14.56
N PHE A 340 -1.55 -15.08 14.34
CA PHE A 340 -2.70 -14.64 13.54
C PHE A 340 -4.03 -15.12 14.16
N PRO A 341 -4.40 -14.63 15.36
CA PRO A 341 -5.54 -15.17 16.11
C PRO A 341 -6.87 -15.08 15.35
N TYR A 342 -7.07 -14.02 14.56
CA TYR A 342 -8.30 -13.83 13.77
C TYR A 342 -8.40 -14.81 12.61
N GLU A 343 -7.34 -14.92 11.80
CA GLU A 343 -7.27 -15.84 10.68
C GLU A 343 -7.28 -17.30 11.14
N TRP A 344 -6.61 -17.61 12.25
CA TRP A 344 -6.67 -18.92 12.90
C TRP A 344 -8.11 -19.27 13.29
N ALA A 345 -8.82 -18.37 14.00
CA ALA A 345 -10.19 -18.64 14.45
C ALA A 345 -11.16 -18.86 13.27
N THR A 346 -11.04 -18.05 12.22
CA THR A 346 -11.88 -18.20 11.02
C THR A 346 -11.56 -19.51 10.29
N THR A 347 -10.28 -19.86 10.14
CA THR A 347 -9.87 -21.10 9.48
C THR A 347 -10.26 -22.33 10.29
N GLN A 348 -10.14 -22.30 11.61
CA GLN A 348 -10.61 -23.36 12.51
C GLN A 348 -12.12 -23.54 12.44
N ASN A 349 -12.89 -22.46 12.38
CA ASN A 349 -14.34 -22.54 12.21
C ASN A 349 -14.71 -23.23 10.89
N ASN A 350 -14.06 -22.84 9.79
CA ASN A 350 -14.31 -23.46 8.48
C ASN A 350 -13.90 -24.95 8.47
N LEU A 351 -12.79 -25.29 9.14
CA LEU A 351 -12.37 -26.67 9.32
C LEU A 351 -13.38 -27.48 10.15
N GLY A 352 -13.92 -26.91 11.22
CA GLY A 352 -14.96 -27.52 12.04
C GLY A 352 -16.24 -27.80 11.25
N ILE A 353 -16.69 -26.84 10.43
CA ILE A 353 -17.82 -27.03 9.51
C ILE A 353 -17.53 -28.16 8.52
N ALA A 354 -16.35 -28.17 7.90
CA ALA A 354 -15.98 -29.21 6.95
C ALA A 354 -15.93 -30.60 7.60
N TYR A 355 -15.45 -30.74 8.83
CA TYR A 355 -15.53 -32.00 9.57
C TYR A 355 -16.97 -32.41 9.91
N SER A 356 -17.84 -31.45 10.23
CA SER A 356 -19.26 -31.75 10.45
C SER A 356 -19.97 -32.24 9.17
N ASP A 357 -19.54 -31.75 8.01
CA ASP A 357 -20.05 -32.16 6.70
C ASP A 357 -19.38 -33.41 6.13
N ARG A 358 -18.38 -33.97 6.84
CA ARG A 358 -17.61 -35.13 6.41
C ARG A 358 -18.47 -36.40 6.47
N ILE A 359 -18.73 -36.99 5.31
CA ILE A 359 -19.62 -38.16 5.17
C ILE A 359 -18.89 -39.49 5.45
N LYS A 360 -17.55 -39.50 5.51
CA LYS A 360 -16.76 -40.68 5.93
C LYS A 360 -16.27 -40.49 7.37
N GLY A 361 -16.91 -41.20 8.30
CA GLY A 361 -16.57 -41.32 9.70
C GLY A 361 -17.18 -42.59 10.27
#